data_AF-A0A1J6W4S9-F1
#
_entry.id   AF-A0A1J6W4S9-F1
#
_cell.length_a   1.000
_cell.length_b   1.000
_cell.length_c   1.000
_cell.angle_alpha   90.00
_cell.angle_beta   90.00
_cell.angle_gamma   90.00
#
_symmetry.space_group_name_H-M   'P 1'
#
loop_
_entity.id
_entity.type
_entity.pdbx_description
1 polymer ?
#
loop_
_entity_poly.entity_id
_entity_poly.type
_entity_poly.pdbx_seq_one_letter_code
_entity_poly.pdbx_strand_id
1 'polypeptide(L)' 'MNSFELKDKINNLSIWKKGDQRAPHKPLLILLALGQLQADKPRFISYEVTREKLTELLREFGPLRKSYLSP' A
#
# COMPACT_ATOMS: atom_id res chain seq x y z
N MET A 1 20.61 -4.67 -2.71
CA MET A 1 19.59 -4.62 -3.78
C MET A 1 19.71 -3.30 -4.49
N ASN A 2 19.95 -3.32 -5.81
CA ASN A 2 20.05 -2.10 -6.60
C ASN A 2 18.65 -1.63 -7.09
N SER A 3 18.60 -0.48 -7.77
CA SER A 3 17.34 0.09 -8.25
C SER A 3 16.64 -0.75 -9.31
N PHE A 4 17.40 -1.49 -10.14
CA PHE A 4 16.86 -2.40 -11.15
C PHE A 4 16.17 -3.60 -10.50
N GLU A 5 16.86 -4.27 -9.57
CA GLU A 5 16.34 -5.41 -8.81
C GLU A 5 15.09 -5.02 -8.00
N LEU A 6 15.08 -3.82 -7.42
CA LEU A 6 13.91 -3.32 -6.69
C LEU A 6 12.70 -3.14 -7.61
N LYS A 7 12.90 -2.48 -8.77
CA LYS A 7 11.83 -2.26 -9.75
C LYS A 7 11.30 -3.58 -10.29
N ASP A 8 12.19 -4.52 -10.62
CA ASP A 8 11.80 -5.85 -11.09
C ASP A 8 10.96 -6.60 -10.05
N LYS A 9 11.39 -6.61 -8.78
CA LYS A 9 10.61 -7.22 -7.70
C LYS A 9 9.23 -6.59 -7.54
N ILE A 10 9.13 -5.25 -7.60
CA ILE A 10 7.84 -4.54 -7.50
C ILE A 10 6.93 -4.90 -8.69
N ASN A 11 7.47 -4.92 -9.92
CA ASN A 11 6.73 -5.27 -11.12
C ASN A 11 6.19 -6.71 -11.10
N ASN A 12 6.96 -7.62 -10.51
CA ASN A 12 6.62 -9.04 -10.41
C ASN A 12 5.78 -9.39 -9.17
N LEU A 13 5.37 -8.41 -8.35
CA LEU A 13 4.47 -8.67 -7.23
C LEU A 13 3.12 -9.21 -7.72
N SER A 14 2.71 -10.36 -7.18
CA SER A 14 1.38 -10.89 -7.41
C SER A 14 0.32 -9.99 -6.78
N ILE A 15 -0.38 -9.24 -7.64
CA ILE A 15 -1.54 -8.42 -7.28
C ILE A 15 -2.77 -9.30 -7.46
N TRP A 16 -3.49 -9.55 -6.36
CA TRP A 16 -4.76 -10.27 -6.43
C TRP A 16 -5.76 -9.47 -7.27
N LYS A 17 -6.38 -10.15 -8.24
CA LYS A 17 -7.42 -9.60 -9.12
C LYS A 17 -8.73 -10.34 -8.88
N LYS A 18 -9.83 -9.59 -8.79
CA LYS A 18 -11.21 -10.14 -8.84
C LYS A 18 -11.88 -9.59 -10.09
N GLY A 19 -11.90 -10.37 -11.16
CA GLY A 19 -12.29 -9.89 -12.49
C GLY A 19 -11.41 -8.70 -12.89
N ASP A 20 -12.04 -7.58 -13.28
CA ASP A 20 -11.35 -6.35 -13.68
C ASP A 20 -10.83 -5.51 -12.50
N GLN A 21 -11.22 -5.84 -11.26
CA GLN A 21 -10.80 -5.10 -10.08
C GLN A 21 -9.47 -5.62 -9.54
N ARG A 22 -8.45 -4.77 -9.58
CA ARG A 22 -7.18 -4.98 -8.86
C ARG A 22 -7.34 -4.58 -7.40
N ALA A 23 -6.81 -5.38 -6.48
CA ALA A 23 -6.84 -5.03 -5.08
C ALA A 23 -5.76 -3.98 -4.75
N PRO A 24 -6.13 -2.74 -4.35
CA PRO A 24 -5.20 -1.60 -4.24
C PRO A 24 -4.24 -1.67 -3.04
N HIS A 25 -4.52 -2.55 -2.07
CA HIS A 25 -3.78 -2.67 -0.80
C HIS A 25 -2.24 -2.81 -0.94
N LYS A 26 -1.73 -3.72 -1.77
CA LYS A 26 -0.27 -3.93 -1.91
C LYS A 26 0.45 -2.72 -2.54
N PRO A 27 -0.02 -2.16 -3.69
CA PRO A 27 0.57 -0.92 -4.22
C PRO A 27 0.56 0.24 -3.23
N LEU A 28 -0.56 0.46 -2.53
CA LEU A 28 -0.68 1.56 -1.58
C LEU A 28 0.26 1.40 -0.38
N LEU A 29 0.44 0.18 0.14
CA LEU A 29 1.40 -0.09 1.21
C LEU A 29 2.84 0.22 0.79
N ILE A 30 3.23 -0.11 -0.44
CA ILE A 30 4.56 0.18 -0.97
C ILE A 30 4.77 1.69 -1.07
N LEU A 31 3.79 2.40 -1.65
CA LEU A 31 3.85 3.86 -1.78
C LEU A 31 3.90 4.55 -0.41
N LEU A 32 3.09 4.08 0.55
CA LEU A 32 3.13 4.56 1.92
C LEU A 32 4.52 4.39 2.53
N ALA A 33 5.12 3.19 2.43
CA ALA A 33 6.45 2.93 2.98
C ALA A 33 7.53 3.80 2.33
N LEU A 34 7.49 3.98 1.00
CA LEU A 34 8.42 4.84 0.27
C LEU A 34 8.28 6.32 0.67
N GLY A 35 7.06 6.82 0.83
CA GLY A 35 6.81 8.19 1.28
C GLY A 35 7.28 8.43 2.71
N GLN A 36 7.12 7.46 3.61
CA GLN A 36 7.66 7.56 4.98
C GLN A 36 9.20 7.60 4.95
N LEU A 37 9.83 6.76 4.13
CA LEU A 37 11.29 6.76 3.97
C LEU A 37 11.81 8.07 3.37
N GLN A 38 11.11 8.64 2.38
CA GLN A 38 11.48 9.92 1.78
C GLN A 38 11.36 11.09 2.78
N ALA A 39 10.40 11.01 3.70
CA ALA A 39 10.17 12.03 4.73
C ALA A 39 11.06 11.85 5.99
N ASP A 40 12.10 11.02 5.92
CA ASP A 40 13.00 10.68 7.03
C ASP A 40 12.27 10.21 8.31
N LYS A 41 11.13 9.52 8.12
CA LYS A 41 10.34 8.95 9.23
C LYS A 41 10.89 7.58 9.64
N PRO A 42 10.58 7.13 10.87
CA PRO A 42 11.00 5.81 11.34
C PRO A 42 10.62 4.71 10.37
N ARG A 43 11.60 3.86 10.03
CA ARG A 43 11.42 2.73 9.11
C ARG A 43 10.36 1.75 9.61
N PHE A 44 10.32 1.51 10.92
CA PHE A 44 9.33 0.65 11.55
C PHE A 44 8.20 1.50 12.09
N ILE A 45 6.98 1.16 11.66
CA ILE A 45 5.75 1.82 12.08
C ILE A 45 4.87 0.72 12.68
N SER A 46 4.19 1.03 13.78
CA SER A 46 3.25 0.09 14.36
C SER A 46 2.15 -0.26 13.35
N TYR A 47 1.61 -1.46 13.51
CA TYR A 47 0.51 -1.92 12.68
C TYR A 47 -0.70 -0.98 12.79
N GLU A 48 -0.98 -0.46 13.98
CA GLU A 48 -2.11 0.44 14.27
C GLU A 48 -2.03 1.73 13.43
N VAL A 49 -0.89 2.41 13.48
CA VAL A 49 -0.67 3.64 12.69
C VAL A 49 -0.68 3.34 11.18
N THR A 50 -0.18 2.18 10.78
CA THR A 50 -0.16 1.76 9.37
C THR A 50 -1.57 1.44 8.87
N ARG A 51 -2.39 0.77 9.70
CA ARG A 51 -3.77 0.40 9.40
C ARG A 51 -4.62 1.63 9.17
N GLU A 52 -4.54 2.63 10.03
CA GLU A 52 -5.30 3.88 9.91
C GLU A 52 -4.97 4.61 8.61
N LYS A 53 -3.69 4.89 8.36
CA LYS A 53 -3.23 5.55 7.11
C LYS A 53 -3.59 4.77 5.87
N LEU A 54 -3.43 3.45 5.88
CA LEU A 54 -3.79 2.61 4.74
C LEU A 54 -5.30 2.66 4.48
N THR A 55 -6.12 2.73 5.54
CA THR A 55 -7.57 2.81 5.41
C THR A 55 -8.00 4.11 4.74
N GLU A 56 -7.37 5.23 5.10
CA GLU A 56 -7.59 6.52 4.43
C GLU A 56 -7.22 6.45 2.94
N LEU A 57 -6.04 5.92 2.62
CA LEU A 57 -5.60 5.74 1.23
C LEU A 57 -6.52 4.81 0.44
N LEU A 58 -7.06 3.77 1.06
CA LEU A 58 -8.02 2.86 0.44
C LEU A 58 -9.38 3.52 0.18
N ARG A 59 -9.80 4.45 1.04
CA ARG A 59 -11.01 5.26 0.81
C ARG A 59 -10.82 6.25 -0.33
N GLU A 60 -9.64 6.83 -0.46
CA GLU A 60 -9.33 7.86 -1.47
C GLU A 60 -9.00 7.27 -2.86
N PHE A 61 -8.19 6.21 -2.90
CA PHE A 61 -7.64 5.65 -4.15
C PHE A 61 -8.15 4.25 -4.49
N GLY A 62 -8.96 3.64 -3.63
CA GLY A 62 -9.53 2.32 -3.83
C GLY A 62 -10.98 2.35 -4.30
N PRO A 63 -11.52 1.22 -4.82
CA PRO A 63 -12.95 1.09 -5.05
C PRO A 63 -13.69 1.15 -3.71
N LEU A 64 -14.85 1.82 -3.67
CA LEU A 64 -15.67 1.91 -2.46
C LEU A 64 -16.03 0.50 -1.96
N ARG A 65 -15.57 0.15 -0.75
CA ARG A 65 -15.89 -1.12 -0.08
C ARG A 65 -16.41 -0.85 1.32
N LYS A 66 -17.45 -1.60 1.72
CA LYS A 66 -18.02 -1.54 3.08
C LYS A 66 -16.97 -1.80 4.17
N SER A 67 -15.98 -2.66 3.89
CA SER A 67 -14.89 -2.97 4.81
C SER A 67 -14.00 -1.78 5.16
N TYR A 68 -14.03 -0.69 4.38
CA TYR A 68 -13.28 0.53 4.70
C TYR A 68 -14.08 1.48 5.59
N LEU A 69 -15.37 1.23 5.79
CA LEU A 69 -16.28 2.12 6.53
C LEU A 69 -16.47 1.69 8.00
N SER A 70 -15.93 0.54 8.39
CA SER A 70 -15.97 0.05 9.78
C SER A 70 -14.85 0.71 10.60
N PRO A 71 -15.16 1.35 11.75
CA PRO A 71 -14.17 1.90 12.68
C PRO A 71 -13.38 0.81 13.42
#